data_AF-A0A078GGQ6-F1
#
_entry.id   AF-A0A078GGQ6-F1
#
_cell.length_a   1.000
_cell.length_b   1.000
_cell.length_c   1.000
_cell.angle_alpha   90.00
_cell.angle_beta   90.00
_cell.angle_gamma   90.00
#
_symmetry.space_group_name_H-M   'P 1'
#
loop_
_entity.id
_entity.type
_entity.pdbx_description
1 polymer ?
#
loop_
_entity_poly.entity_id
_entity_poly.type
_entity_poly.pdbx_seq_one_letter_code
_entity_poly.pdbx_strand_id
1 'polypeptide(L)'
;MDAKQLIDTIPKTKEELFSYEINWAMYDKHQLHERMRPWISKKIMEFLGEEEATLVDFIVSNTQQHVQAAQMLELLQSILDEEAEMFVLKMWRMLIFEIKRVEAGVPVKSKA
;
A
#
# COMPACT_ATOMS: atom_id res chain seq x y z
N MET A 1 16.57 -10.89 -9.10
CA MET A 1 16.53 -10.01 -7.92
C MET A 1 15.91 -10.79 -6.78
N ASP A 2 16.52 -10.78 -5.60
CA ASP A 2 15.87 -11.32 -4.40
C ASP A 2 15.01 -10.24 -3.71
N ALA A 3 14.14 -10.65 -2.78
CA ALA A 3 13.24 -9.73 -2.09
C ALA A 3 13.98 -8.63 -1.29
N LYS A 4 15.22 -8.89 -0.88
CA LYS A 4 16.04 -7.93 -0.12
C LYS A 4 16.48 -6.78 -1.03
N GLN A 5 16.95 -7.11 -2.24
CA GLN A 5 17.31 -6.12 -3.25
C GLN A 5 16.13 -5.24 -3.66
N LEU A 6 14.90 -5.80 -3.70
CA LEU A 6 13.70 -5.01 -3.99
C LEU A 6 13.42 -3.96 -2.91
N ILE A 7 13.57 -4.33 -1.63
CA ILE A 7 13.37 -3.42 -0.50
C ILE A 7 14.34 -2.24 -0.55
N ASP A 8 15.60 -2.50 -0.93
CA ASP A 8 16.63 -1.44 -1.02
C ASP A 8 16.31 -0.39 -2.09
N THR A 9 15.43 -0.69 -3.04
CA THR A 9 14.99 0.25 -4.09
C THR A 9 13.74 1.05 -3.73
N ILE A 10 13.16 0.84 -2.53
CA ILE A 10 11.97 1.56 -2.10
C ILE A 10 12.38 2.91 -1.50
N PRO A 11 11.73 4.01 -1.90
CA PRO A 11 11.96 5.33 -1.32
C PRO A 11 11.91 5.36 0.20
N LYS A 12 12.84 6.12 0.79
CA LYS A 12 12.98 6.22 2.26
C LYS A 12 12.31 7.47 2.80
N THR A 13 12.35 8.57 2.06
CA THR A 13 11.72 9.84 2.45
C THR A 13 10.26 9.89 1.99
N LYS A 14 9.46 10.77 2.60
CA LYS A 14 8.06 10.97 2.21
C LYS A 14 7.96 11.56 0.82
N GLU A 15 8.83 12.52 0.52
CA GLU A 15 8.87 13.25 -0.74
C GLU A 15 9.17 12.32 -1.91
N GLU A 16 10.19 11.47 -1.78
CA GLU A 16 10.52 10.47 -2.80
C GLU A 16 9.41 9.41 -2.94
N LEU A 17 8.78 9.03 -1.83
CA LEU A 17 7.70 8.04 -1.84
C LEU A 17 6.45 8.57 -2.56
N PHE A 18 6.11 9.84 -2.33
CA PHE A 18 4.92 10.48 -2.90
C PHE A 18 5.13 10.91 -4.35
N SER A 19 6.38 11.14 -4.76
CA SER A 19 6.75 11.41 -6.15
C SER A 19 7.08 10.15 -6.96
N TYR A 20 7.08 8.97 -6.34
CA TYR A 20 7.37 7.72 -7.02
C TYR A 20 6.28 7.39 -8.06
N GLU A 21 6.69 7.18 -9.31
CA GLU A 21 5.78 6.81 -10.39
C GLU A 21 5.33 5.34 -10.24
N ILE A 22 4.06 5.17 -9.86
CA ILE A 22 3.44 3.86 -9.71
C ILE A 22 3.11 3.28 -11.09
N ASN A 23 3.56 2.04 -11.33
CA ASN A 23 3.17 1.28 -12.52
C ASN A 23 1.76 0.70 -12.35
N TRP A 24 0.74 1.54 -12.56
CA TRP A 24 -0.67 1.17 -12.43
C TRP A 24 -1.08 0.04 -13.38
N ALA A 25 -0.45 -0.09 -14.55
CA ALA A 25 -0.72 -1.19 -15.47
C ALA A 25 -0.36 -2.56 -14.85
N MET A 26 0.75 -2.65 -14.13
CA MET A 26 1.11 -3.87 -13.38
C MET A 26 0.21 -4.06 -12.16
N TYR A 27 -0.16 -2.97 -11.49
CA TYR A 27 -1.11 -3.01 -10.39
C TYR A 27 -2.46 -3.65 -10.79
N ASP A 28 -3.06 -3.17 -11.88
CA ASP A 28 -4.34 -3.63 -12.39
C ASP A 28 -4.26 -5.06 -12.92
N LYS A 29 -3.24 -5.35 -13.74
CA LYS A 29 -3.02 -6.67 -14.33
C LYS A 29 -2.93 -7.78 -13.27
N HIS A 30 -2.34 -7.47 -12.11
CA HIS A 30 -2.13 -8.44 -11.04
C HIS A 30 -3.12 -8.31 -9.88
N GLN A 31 -4.13 -7.42 -10.01
CA GLN A 31 -5.14 -7.14 -9.00
C GLN A 31 -4.52 -6.92 -7.61
N LEU A 32 -3.53 -6.02 -7.52
CA LEU A 32 -2.76 -5.86 -6.28
C LEU A 32 -3.62 -5.33 -5.11
N HIS A 33 -4.76 -4.68 -5.37
CA HIS A 33 -5.74 -4.34 -4.33
C HIS A 33 -6.16 -5.57 -3.50
N GLU A 34 -6.47 -6.70 -4.16
CA GLU A 34 -6.86 -7.94 -3.49
C GLU A 34 -5.74 -8.49 -2.59
N ARG A 35 -4.49 -8.35 -3.04
CA ARG A 35 -3.32 -8.81 -2.28
C ARG A 35 -3.01 -7.91 -1.09
N MET A 36 -3.27 -6.61 -1.21
CA MET A 36 -3.04 -5.64 -0.15
C MET A 36 -4.15 -5.67 0.91
N ARG A 37 -5.38 -6.06 0.55
CA ARG A 37 -6.56 -6.04 1.44
C ARG A 37 -6.32 -6.73 2.80
N PRO A 38 -5.73 -7.95 2.90
CA PRO A 38 -5.47 -8.58 4.20
C PRO A 38 -4.49 -7.77 5.07
N TRP A 39 -3.48 -7.15 4.46
CA TRP A 39 -2.54 -6.31 5.18
C TRP A 39 -3.17 -5.00 5.64
N ILE A 40 -3.98 -4.37 4.77
CA ILE A 40 -4.74 -3.15 5.09
C ILE A 40 -5.67 -3.44 6.27
N SER A 41 -6.46 -4.52 6.20
CA SER A 41 -7.36 -4.94 7.28
C SER A 41 -6.63 -5.16 8.60
N LYS A 42 -5.49 -5.87 8.57
CA LYS A 42 -4.68 -6.08 9.76
C LYS A 42 -4.16 -4.76 10.33
N LYS A 43 -3.71 -3.84 9.47
CA LYS A 43 -3.19 -2.55 9.91
C LYS A 43 -4.26 -1.66 10.53
N ILE A 44 -5.44 -1.59 9.91
CA ILE A 44 -6.58 -0.85 10.47
C ILE A 44 -6.98 -1.41 11.83
N MET A 45 -7.06 -2.73 11.98
CA MET A 45 -7.32 -3.37 13.29
C MET A 45 -6.23 -3.05 14.32
N GLU A 46 -4.95 -3.06 13.93
CA GLU A 46 -3.85 -2.68 14.83
C GLU A 46 -3.91 -1.19 15.25
N PHE A 47 -4.41 -0.31 14.37
CA PHE A 47 -4.52 1.13 14.65
C PHE A 47 -5.74 1.47 15.51
N LEU A 48 -6.90 0.89 15.21
CA LEU A 48 -8.17 1.23 15.87
C LEU A 48 -8.50 0.32 17.06
N GLY A 49 -7.89 -0.85 17.14
CA GLY A 49 -8.24 -1.88 18.12
C GLY A 49 -9.49 -2.68 17.78
N GLU A 50 -10.14 -2.38 16.65
CA GLU A 50 -11.34 -3.04 16.17
C GLU A 50 -11.34 -3.22 14.64
N GLU A 51 -12.18 -4.14 14.16
CA GLU A 51 -12.32 -4.39 12.73
C GLU A 51 -13.23 -3.33 12.09
N GLU A 52 -12.65 -2.52 11.21
CA GLU A 52 -13.39 -1.50 10.45
C GLU A 52 -13.45 -1.85 8.96
N ALA A 53 -14.36 -2.76 8.59
CA ALA A 53 -14.50 -3.25 7.22
C ALA A 53 -14.80 -2.14 6.20
N THR A 54 -15.62 -1.15 6.59
CA THR A 54 -15.97 0.00 5.73
C THR A 54 -14.75 0.85 5.39
N LEU A 55 -13.85 1.08 6.36
CA LEU A 55 -12.62 1.81 6.13
C LEU A 55 -11.65 1.03 5.25
N VAL A 56 -11.57 -0.29 5.45
CA VAL A 56 -10.78 -1.18 4.59
C VAL A 56 -11.29 -1.11 3.14
N ASP A 57 -12.60 -1.22 2.92
CA ASP A 57 -13.22 -1.10 1.60
C ASP A 57 -12.97 0.27 0.97
N PHE A 58 -13.06 1.33 1.76
CA PHE A 58 -12.76 2.69 1.31
C PHE A 58 -11.31 2.82 0.82
N ILE A 59 -10.33 2.35 1.60
CA ILE A 59 -8.90 2.42 1.23
C ILE A 59 -8.63 1.58 -0.02
N VAL A 60 -9.16 0.36 -0.08
CA VAL A 60 -9.00 -0.56 -1.21
C VAL A 60 -9.58 0.06 -2.49
N SER A 61 -10.79 0.63 -2.40
CA SER A 61 -11.47 1.28 -3.53
C SER A 61 -10.71 2.50 -4.05
N ASN A 62 -10.24 3.39 -3.16
CA ASN A 62 -9.44 4.55 -3.55
C ASN A 62 -8.11 4.13 -4.20
N THR A 63 -7.47 3.06 -3.70
CA THR A 63 -6.24 2.54 -4.33
C THR A 63 -6.54 1.96 -5.73
N GLN A 64 -7.69 1.29 -5.90
CA GLN A 64 -8.14 0.78 -7.20
C GLN A 64 -8.47 1.90 -8.20
N GLN A 65 -8.88 3.07 -7.71
CA GLN A 65 -9.10 4.29 -8.50
C GLN A 65 -7.81 5.07 -8.78
N HIS A 66 -6.65 4.52 -8.41
CA HIS A 66 -5.32 5.12 -8.62
C HIS A 66 -5.19 6.50 -7.97
N VAL A 67 -5.88 6.70 -6.84
CA VAL A 67 -5.72 7.90 -6.01
C VAL A 67 -4.25 8.08 -5.65
N GLN A 68 -3.76 9.31 -5.73
CA GLN A 68 -2.35 9.62 -5.46
C GLN A 68 -2.04 9.59 -3.96
N ALA A 69 -0.77 9.39 -3.60
CA ALA A 69 -0.35 9.26 -2.20
C ALA A 69 -0.77 10.44 -1.32
N ALA A 70 -0.61 11.66 -1.83
CA ALA A 70 -1.00 12.89 -1.14
C ALA A 70 -2.50 12.96 -0.89
N GLN A 71 -3.31 12.64 -1.92
CA GLN A 71 -4.76 12.65 -1.79
C GLN A 71 -5.25 11.53 -0.86
N MET A 72 -4.66 10.34 -0.92
CA MET A 72 -4.95 9.27 0.04
C MET A 72 -4.64 9.71 1.47
N LEU A 73 -3.52 10.41 1.68
CA LEU A 73 -3.18 10.97 2.98
C LEU A 73 -4.24 11.96 3.46
N GLU A 74 -4.66 12.91 2.64
CA GLU A 74 -5.69 13.89 3.00
C GLU A 74 -7.02 13.21 3.37
N LEU A 75 -7.46 12.22 2.57
CA LEU A 75 -8.69 11.47 2.84
C LEU A 75 -8.62 10.74 4.18
N LEU A 76 -7.51 10.07 4.46
CA LEU A 76 -7.34 9.31 5.69
C LEU A 76 -7.05 10.20 6.90
N GLN A 77 -6.44 11.37 6.73
CA GLN A 77 -6.27 12.35 7.81
C GLN A 77 -7.61 12.83 8.34
N SER A 78 -8.66 12.92 7.52
CA SER A 78 -10.00 13.28 8.01
C SER A 78 -10.68 12.19 8.87
N ILE A 79 -10.12 10.98 8.91
CA ILE A 79 -10.69 9.81 9.59
C ILE A 79 -9.78 9.36 10.74
N LEU A 80 -8.47 9.41 10.54
CA LEU A 80 -7.43 8.87 11.42
C LEU A 80 -6.46 9.94 11.94
N ASP A 81 -6.78 11.23 11.77
CA ASP A 81 -5.98 12.37 12.24
C ASP A 81 -4.46 12.22 11.97
N GLU A 82 -3.63 12.28 13.01
CA GLU A 82 -2.17 12.27 12.93
C GLU A 82 -1.61 10.88 12.55
N GLU A 83 -2.35 9.81 12.85
CA GLU A 83 -1.98 8.43 12.58
C GLU A 83 -2.01 8.09 11.08
N ALA A 84 -2.80 8.82 10.29
CA ALA A 84 -2.96 8.63 8.85
C ALA A 84 -1.63 8.64 8.09
N GLU A 85 -0.72 9.55 8.46
CA GLU A 85 0.56 9.68 7.77
C GLU A 85 1.41 8.42 7.87
N MET A 86 1.53 7.87 9.07
CA MET A 86 2.31 6.65 9.27
C MET A 86 1.69 5.46 8.54
N PHE A 87 0.37 5.37 8.51
CA PHE A 87 -0.34 4.34 7.76
C PHE A 87 -0.06 4.45 6.26
N VAL A 88 -0.25 5.63 5.66
CA VAL A 88 -0.06 5.85 4.21
C VAL A 88 1.38 5.60 3.79
N LEU A 89 2.37 6.07 4.58
CA LEU A 89 3.78 5.81 4.28
C LEU A 89 4.09 4.30 4.26
N LYS A 90 3.54 3.52 5.20
CA LYS A 90 3.73 2.06 5.21
C LYS A 90 3.01 1.39 4.05
N MET A 91 1.79 1.84 3.73
CA MET A 91 0.99 1.31 2.65
C MET A 91 1.62 1.56 1.28
N TRP A 92 2.14 2.77 1.04
CA TRP A 92 2.79 3.09 -0.24
C TRP A 92 4.08 2.29 -0.45
N ARG A 93 4.88 2.09 0.61
CA ARG A 93 6.06 1.21 0.56
C ARG A 93 5.68 -0.22 0.21
N MET A 94 4.58 -0.73 0.78
CA MET A 94 4.04 -2.04 0.43
C MET A 94 3.59 -2.08 -1.03
N LEU A 95 2.85 -1.08 -1.51
CA LEU A 95 2.39 -0.99 -2.90
C LEU A 95 3.56 -1.07 -3.88
N ILE A 96 4.59 -0.25 -3.66
CA ILE A 96 5.79 -0.24 -4.51
C ILE A 96 6.51 -1.58 -4.47
N PHE A 97 6.64 -2.19 -3.28
CA PHE A 97 7.21 -3.53 -3.15
C PHE A 97 6.43 -4.57 -3.96
N GLU A 98 5.11 -4.58 -3.83
CA GLU A 98 4.21 -5.50 -4.53
C GLU A 98 4.33 -5.38 -6.05
N ILE A 99 4.40 -4.14 -6.56
CA ILE A 99 4.62 -3.86 -7.98
C ILE A 99 5.98 -4.37 -8.44
N LYS A 100 7.07 -3.96 -7.79
CA LYS A 100 8.42 -4.38 -8.17
C LYS A 100 8.58 -5.90 -8.10
N ARG A 101 7.90 -6.55 -7.15
CA ARG A 101 7.91 -8.00 -7.01
C ARG A 101 7.26 -8.69 -8.21
N VAL A 102 6.08 -8.23 -8.65
CA VAL A 102 5.42 -8.81 -9.83
C VAL A 102 6.17 -8.50 -11.12
N GLU A 103 6.77 -7.31 -11.24
CA GLU A 103 7.64 -6.96 -12.36
C GLU A 103 8.88 -7.86 -12.45
N ALA A 104 9.50 -8.16 -11.31
CA ALA A 104 10.64 -9.06 -11.23
C ALA A 104 10.29 -10.55 -11.38
N GLY A 105 8.99 -10.90 -11.49
CA GLY A 105 8.53 -12.29 -11.55
C GLY A 105 8.83 -13.10 -10.29
N VAL A 106 9.02 -12.44 -9.15
CA VAL A 106 9.40 -13.12 -7.90
C VAL A 106 8.13 -13.68 -7.24
N PRO A 107 8.01 -15.02 -7.05
CA PRO A 107 6.83 -15.61 -6.44
C PRO A 107 6.71 -15.26 -4.96
N VAL A 108 5.47 -15.11 -4.48
CA VAL A 108 5.19 -15.02 -3.05
C VAL A 108 5.54 -16.36 -2.43
N LYS A 109 6.50 -16.39 -1.50
CA LYS A 109 6.57 -17.51 -0.57
C LYS A 109 5.35 -17.42 0.33
N SER A 110 4.28 -18.14 -0.01
CA SER A 110 3.19 -18.41 0.92
C SER A 110 3.83 -19.05 2.15
N LYS A 111 3.83 -18.36 3.29
CA LYS A 111 4.05 -19.05 4.55
C LYS A 111 2.85 -19.98 4.72
N ALA A 112 3.11 -21.28 4.50
CA ALA A 112 2.26 -22.36 4.99
C ALA A 112 2.20 -22.31 6.51
#